data_AF-A0A843CB04-F1
#
_entry.id   AF-A0A843CB04-F1
#
_cell.length_a   1.000
_cell.length_b   1.000
_cell.length_c   1.000
_cell.angle_alpha   90.00
_cell.angle_beta   90.00
_cell.angle_gamma   90.00
#
_symmetry.space_group_name_H-M   'P 1'
#
loop_
_entity.id
_entity.type
_entity.pdbx_description
1 polymer ?
#
loop_
_entity_poly.entity_id
_entity_poly.type
_entity_poly.pdbx_seq_one_letter_code
_entity_poly.pdbx_strand_id
1 'polypeptide(L)' 'KIVFGSPTIEIDEMARNKEFDIIVIGSRGQSGLKEVFLGSVANAIVHKSKIPVLIIK' A
#
# COMPACT_ATOMS: atom_id res chain seq x y z
N LYS A 1 -10.03 -6.39 10.07
CA LYS A 1 -10.23 -7.69 9.39
C LYS A 1 -8.86 -8.18 8.93
N ILE A 2 -8.49 -9.44 9.19
CA ILE A 2 -7.26 -10.03 8.65
C ILE A 2 -7.62 -10.71 7.33
N VAL A 3 -6.79 -10.51 6.31
CA VAL A 3 -6.96 -11.06 4.97
C VAL A 3 -5.65 -11.72 4.55
N PHE A 4 -5.73 -12.83 3.83
CA PHE A 4 -4.58 -13.59 3.34
C PHE A 4 -4.54 -13.52 1.82
N GLY A 5 -3.37 -13.24 1.26
CA GLY A 5 -3.19 -13.06 -0.18
C GLY A 5 -1.98 -12.20 -0.51
N SER A 6 -1.90 -11.73 -1.76
CA SER A 6 -0.90 -10.75 -2.16
C SER A 6 -1.26 -9.38 -1.56
N PRO A 7 -0.41 -8.75 -0.73
CA PRO A 7 -0.75 -7.49 -0.07
C PRO A 7 -1.19 -6.41 -1.06
N THR A 8 -0.54 -6.33 -2.22
CA THR A 8 -0.85 -5.35 -3.26
C THR A 8 -2.25 -5.56 -3.83
N ILE A 9 -2.67 -6.81 -4.04
CA ILE A 9 -3.99 -7.12 -4.62
C ILE A 9 -5.08 -6.87 -3.57
N GLU A 10 -4.90 -7.40 -2.36
CA GLU A 10 -5.90 -7.30 -1.29
C GLU A 10 -6.15 -5.86 -0.85
N ILE A 11 -5.10 -5.04 -0.72
CA ILE A 11 -5.24 -3.62 -0.35
C ILE A 11 -5.99 -2.85 -1.44
N ASP A 12 -5.62 -3.07 -2.70
CA ASP A 12 -6.21 -2.38 -3.85
C ASP A 12 -7.67 -2.79 -4.08
N GLU A 13 -8.01 -4.07 -3.94
CA GLU A 13 -9.40 -4.55 -3.98
C GLU A 13 -10.24 -4.00 -2.83
N MET A 14 -9.70 -3.97 -1.62
CA MET A 14 -10.41 -3.42 -0.47
C MET A 14 -10.65 -1.91 -0.61
N ALA A 15 -9.66 -1.16 -1.12
CA ALA A 15 -9.79 0.27 -1.41
C ALA A 15 -10.79 0.56 -2.54
N ARG A 16 -10.94 -0.35 -3.52
CA ARG A 16 -11.96 -0.24 -4.58
C ARG A 16 -13.38 -0.52 -4.09
N ASN A 17 -13.52 -1.51 -3.21
CA ASN A 17 -14.83 -2.11 -2.95
C ASN A 17 -15.69 -1.33 -1.94
N LYS A 18 -15.16 -0.41 -1.12
CA LYS A 18 -15.92 0.44 -0.16
C LYS A 18 -15.20 1.74 0.26
N GLU A 19 -16.01 2.76 0.60
CA GLU A 19 -15.87 3.90 1.54
C GLU A 19 -14.52 4.18 2.27
N PHE A 20 -13.40 4.24 1.55
CA PHE A 20 -12.15 4.73 2.13
C PHE A 20 -11.71 6.02 1.43
N ASP A 21 -11.49 7.06 2.22
CA ASP A 21 -11.02 8.35 1.70
C ASP A 21 -9.51 8.39 1.49
N ILE A 22 -8.75 7.50 2.16
CA ILE A 22 -7.29 7.49 2.12
C ILE A 22 -6.69 6.13 2.49
N ILE A 23 -5.57 5.78 1.85
CA ILE A 23 -4.69 4.68 2.25
C ILE A 23 -3.48 5.27 2.99
N VAL A 24 -3.19 4.77 4.20
CA VAL A 24 -1.97 5.12 4.94
C VAL A 24 -1.03 3.92 4.93
N ILE A 25 0.19 4.09 4.43
CA ILE A 25 1.17 3.00 4.33
C ILE A 25 2.59 3.49 4.64
N GLY A 26 3.39 2.63 5.27
CA GLY A 26 4.80 2.90 5.52
C GLY A 26 5.63 2.89 4.23
N SER A 27 6.68 3.70 4.18
CA SER A 27 7.57 3.82 3.03
C SER A 27 8.51 2.62 2.88
N ARG A 28 8.64 1.78 3.92
CA ARG A 28 9.50 0.59 3.95
C ARG A 28 8.71 -0.63 4.41
N GLY A 29 9.09 -1.78 3.88
CA GLY A 29 8.57 -3.10 4.30
C GLY A 29 9.66 -3.96 4.92
N GLN A 30 9.36 -5.25 5.10
CA GLN A 30 10.23 -6.20 5.81
C GLN A 30 11.63 -6.36 5.21
N SER A 31 11.77 -6.20 3.89
CA SER A 31 13.05 -6.37 3.19
C SER A 31 14.06 -5.24 3.46
N GLY A 32 13.61 -4.09 3.98
CA GLY A 32 14.50 -3.09 4.60
C GLY A 32 15.63 -2.50 3.74
N LEU A 33 15.54 -2.53 2.41
CA LEU A 33 16.61 -2.03 1.53
C LEU A 33 16.89 -0.54 1.80
N LYS A 34 18.12 -0.23 2.25
CA LYS A 34 18.49 1.11 2.73
C LYS A 34 18.36 2.20 1.65
N GLU A 35 18.65 1.85 0.40
CA GLU A 35 18.73 2.78 -0.73
C GLU A 35 17.39 3.03 -1.44
N VAL A 36 16.35 2.27 -1.13
CA VAL A 36 15.05 2.42 -1.80
C VAL A 36 14.15 3.38 -1.01
N PHE A 37 13.60 4.38 -1.71
CA PHE A 37 12.70 5.36 -1.11
C PHE A 37 11.32 4.77 -0.75
N LEU A 38 10.80 3.86 -1.59
CA LEU A 38 9.53 3.14 -1.39
C LEU A 38 9.72 1.61 -1.45
N GLY A 39 9.20 0.88 -0.47
CA GLY A 39 9.08 -0.58 -0.52
C GLY A 39 8.17 -1.05 -1.67
N SER A 40 8.32 -2.31 -2.08
CA SER A 40 7.61 -2.86 -3.25
C SER A 40 6.09 -2.72 -3.18
N VAL A 41 5.49 -2.97 -2.01
CA VAL A 41 4.04 -2.81 -1.80
C VAL A 41 3.63 -1.34 -1.85
N ALA A 42 4.32 -0.46 -1.12
CA ALA A 42 4.04 0.98 -1.11
C ALA A 42 4.15 1.57 -2.53
N ASN A 43 5.20 1.22 -3.26
CA ASN A 43 5.38 1.62 -4.65
C ASN A 43 4.22 1.15 -5.52
N ALA A 44 3.83 -0.13 -5.42
CA ALA A 44 2.74 -0.67 -6.23
C ALA A 44 1.38 -0.01 -5.93
N ILE A 45 1.08 0.27 -4.66
CA ILE A 45 -0.18 0.92 -4.25
C ILE A 45 -0.24 2.37 -4.71
N VAL A 46 0.84 3.16 -4.54
CA VAL A 46 0.89 4.56 -5.02
C VAL A 46 0.59 4.67 -6.52
N HIS A 47 1.06 3.72 -7.32
CA HIS A 47 0.86 3.76 -8.77
C HIS A 47 -0.52 3.24 -9.23
N LYS A 48 -1.20 2.42 -8.42
CA LYS A 48 -2.45 1.75 -8.83
C LYS A 48 -3.70 2.31 -8.15
N SER A 49 -3.54 2.86 -6.94
CA SER A 49 -4.66 3.31 -6.10
C SER A 49 -5.53 4.33 -6.81
N LYS A 50 -6.84 4.21 -6.62
CA LYS A 50 -7.85 5.18 -7.09
C LYS A 50 -8.18 6.25 -6.05
N ILE A 51 -7.67 6.11 -4.83
CA ILE A 51 -7.84 7.05 -3.73
C ILE A 51 -6.48 7.58 -3.25
N PRO A 52 -6.44 8.74 -2.57
CA PRO A 52 -5.21 9.30 -2.01
C PRO A 52 -4.41 8.29 -1.19
N VAL A 53 -3.08 8.36 -1.30
CA VAL A 53 -2.15 7.51 -0.54
C VAL A 53 -1.21 8.41 0.26
N LEU A 54 -1.21 8.27 1.58
CA LEU A 54 -0.28 8.91 2.48
C LEU A 54 0.86 7.95 2.82
N ILE A 55 2.09 8.39 2.50
CA ILE A 55 3.31 7.65 2.81
C ILE A 55 3.93 8.17 4.10
N ILE A 56 4.15 7.26 5.05
CA ILE A 56 4.83 7.54 6.32
C ILE A 56 6.25 6.98 6.28
N LYS A 57 7.25 7.76 6.65
CA LYS A 57 8.67 7.36 6.63
C LYS A 57 9.16 6.86 7.98
#